data_AF-A0A8S3DLN9-F1
#
_entry.id   AF-A0A8S3DLN9-F1
#
_cell.length_a   1.000
_cell.length_b   1.000
_cell.length_c   1.000
_cell.angle_alpha   90.00
_cell.angle_beta   90.00
_cell.angle_gamma   90.00
#
_symmetry.space_group_name_H-M   'P 1'
#
loop_
_entity.id
_entity.type
_entity.pdbx_description
1 polymer ?
#
loop_
_entity_poly.entity_id
_entity_poly.type
_entity_poly.pdbx_seq_one_letter_code
_entity_poly.pdbx_strand_id
1 'polypeptide(L)' 'MSSVLLREFLHELCVSSEKAACIARHIRFMHSDFNMDANHQHLTADYKTLADVIIQEVIKRDLGMIYPVLTHHIYGEED' A
#
# COMPACT_ATOMS: atom_id res chain seq x y z
N MET A 1 -3.66 -18.49 24.02
CA MET A 1 -2.48 -17.76 23.48
C MET A 1 -2.58 -17.54 21.97
N SER A 2 -2.78 -18.56 21.13
CA SER A 2 -2.85 -18.41 19.66
C SER A 2 -3.95 -17.44 19.16
N SER A 3 -5.12 -17.41 19.79
CA SER A 3 -6.23 -16.53 19.37
C SER A 3 -6.01 -15.04 19.66
N VAL A 4 -5.14 -14.71 20.62
CA VAL A 4 -4.81 -13.31 20.96
C VAL A 4 -3.82 -12.76 19.94
N LEU A 5 -2.76 -13.51 19.63
CA LEU A 5 -1.77 -13.13 18.61
C LEU A 5 -2.40 -12.98 17.22
N LEU A 6 -3.33 -13.86 16.84
CA LEU A 6 -4.05 -13.74 15.58
C LEU A 6 -4.91 -12.46 15.53
N ARG A 7 -5.57 -12.12 16.64
CA ARG A 7 -6.38 -10.91 16.73
C ARG A 7 -5.53 -9.65 16.61
N GLU A 8 -4.40 -9.62 17.29
CA GLU A 8 -3.43 -8.51 17.22
C GLU A 8 -2.88 -8.36 15.80
N PHE A 9 -2.48 -9.47 15.16
CA PHE A 9 -2.01 -9.43 13.78
C PHE A 9 -3.07 -8.90 12.80
N LEU A 10 -4.32 -9.38 12.90
CA LEU A 10 -5.42 -8.89 12.06
C LEU A 10 -5.74 -7.42 12.34
N HIS A 11 -5.63 -6.98 13.60
CA HIS A 11 -5.79 -5.57 13.95
C HIS A 11 -4.75 -4.70 13.24
N GLU A 12 -3.46 -5.06 13.32
CA GLU A 12 -2.39 -4.32 12.66
C GLU A 12 -2.52 -4.35 11.13
N LEU A 13 -3.00 -5.47 10.57
CA LEU A 13 -3.31 -5.55 9.14
C LEU A 13 -4.42 -4.58 8.75
N CYS A 14 -5.51 -4.47 9.53
CA CYS A 14 -6.58 -3.51 9.29
C CYS A 14 -6.09 -2.06 9.40
N VAL A 15 -5.28 -1.75 10.42
CA VAL A 15 -4.70 -0.40 10.62
C VAL A 15 -3.82 -0.02 9.44
N SER A 16 -2.92 -0.90 9.02
CA SER A 16 -2.05 -0.66 7.87
C SER A 16 -2.84 -0.54 6.55
N SER A 17 -3.88 -1.36 6.38
CA SER A 17 -4.78 -1.30 5.22
C SER A 17 -5.55 0.03 5.14
N GLU A 18 -6.04 0.56 6.26
CA GLU A 18 -6.75 1.84 6.27
C GLU A 18 -5.79 3.00 5.93
N LYS A 19 -4.54 2.93 6.40
CA LYS A 19 -3.50 3.90 6.04
C LYS A 19 -3.19 3.83 4.55
N ALA A 20 -3.03 2.64 3.97
CA ALA A 20 -2.89 2.46 2.53
C ALA A 20 -4.09 3.02 1.75
N ALA A 21 -5.31 2.80 2.23
CA ALA A 21 -6.53 3.35 1.63
C ALA A 21 -6.57 4.88 1.70
N CYS A 22 -6.11 5.50 2.79
CA CYS A 22 -5.94 6.95 2.89
C CYS A 22 -4.98 7.50 1.83
N ILE A 23 -3.82 6.84 1.65
CA ILE A 23 -2.82 7.21 0.63
C ILE A 23 -3.42 7.09 -0.77
N ALA A 24 -4.08 5.97 -1.08
CA ALA A 24 -4.73 5.76 -2.37
C ALA A 24 -5.77 6.86 -2.69
N ARG A 25 -6.59 7.23 -1.71
CA ARG A 25 -7.55 8.34 -1.86
C ARG A 25 -6.86 9.68 -2.11
N HIS A 26 -5.76 9.94 -1.41
CA HIS A 26 -4.99 11.17 -1.60
C HIS A 26 -4.33 11.24 -2.97
N ILE A 27 -3.69 10.15 -3.42
CA ILE A 27 -3.10 10.04 -4.76
C ILE A 27 -4.18 10.28 -5.83
N ARG A 28 -5.35 9.64 -5.68
CA ARG A 28 -6.48 9.83 -6.61
C ARG A 28 -6.98 11.27 -6.62
N PHE A 29 -7.07 11.93 -5.47
CA PHE A 29 -7.47 13.34 -5.38
C PHE A 29 -6.45 14.24 -6.10
N MET A 30 -5.16 14.04 -5.86
CA MET A 30 -4.10 14.79 -6.54
C MET A 30 -4.08 14.52 -8.05
N HIS A 31 -4.43 13.31 -8.47
CA HIS A 31 -4.46 12.94 -9.89
C HIS A 31 -5.77 13.35 -10.59
N SER A 32 -6.89 13.54 -9.88
CA SER A 32 -8.14 14.02 -10.49
C SER A 32 -8.05 15.44 -11.05
N ASP A 33 -7.03 16.20 -10.63
CA ASP A 33 -6.71 17.52 -11.18
C ASP A 33 -5.88 17.44 -12.48
N PHE A 34 -5.34 16.27 -12.83
CA PHE A 34 -4.56 16.04 -14.04
C PHE A 34 -5.42 15.44 -15.14
N ASN A 35 -6.05 16.31 -15.94
CA ASN A 35 -6.68 15.94 -17.20
C ASN A 35 -5.57 15.67 -18.24
N MET A 36 -4.95 14.49 -18.16
CA MET A 36 -3.83 14.10 -19.03
C MET A 36 -4.38 13.51 -20.33
N ASP A 37 -4.28 14.28 -21.42
CA ASP A 37 -4.62 13.85 -22.78
C ASP A 37 -3.93 12.53 -23.18
N ALA A 38 -4.50 11.83 -24.17
CA ALA A 38 -4.04 10.52 -24.66
C ALA A 38 -2.54 10.43 -25.05
N ASN A 39 -1.85 11.57 -25.22
CA ASN A 39 -0.41 11.64 -25.47
C ASN A 39 0.46 11.29 -24.23
N HIS A 40 -0.14 11.16 -23.05
CA HIS A 40 0.57 10.95 -21.77
C HIS A 40 0.25 9.61 -21.11
N GLN A 41 -0.22 8.61 -21.86
CA GLN A 41 -0.59 7.28 -21.31
C GLN A 41 0.55 6.59 -20.55
N HIS A 42 1.81 6.75 -20.99
CA HIS A 42 2.97 6.24 -20.26
C HIS A 42 3.13 6.87 -18.88
N LEU A 43 2.89 8.19 -18.75
CA LEU A 43 2.92 8.87 -17.46
C LEU A 43 1.83 8.33 -16.54
N THR A 44 0.61 8.12 -17.06
CA THR A 44 -0.49 7.53 -16.28
C THR A 44 -0.16 6.11 -15.78
N ALA A 45 0.51 5.30 -16.62
CA ALA A 45 0.97 3.96 -16.22
C ALA A 45 2.02 4.05 -15.11
N ASP A 46 3.03 4.90 -15.26
CA ASP A 46 4.08 5.08 -14.26
C ASP A 46 3.53 5.59 -12.93
N TYR A 47 2.54 6.49 -12.95
CA TYR A 47 1.85 6.94 -11.72
C TYR A 47 1.05 5.84 -11.04
N LYS A 48 0.39 4.97 -11.81
CA LYS A 48 -0.31 3.80 -11.27
C LYS A 48 0.68 2.85 -10.59
N THR A 49 1.74 2.47 -11.30
CA THR A 49 2.79 1.59 -10.76
C THR A 49 3.44 2.19 -9.52
N LEU A 50 3.75 3.49 -9.51
CA LEU A 50 4.28 4.17 -8.33
C LEU A 50 3.30 4.13 -7.15
N ALA A 51 2.00 4.34 -7.40
CA ALA A 51 0.98 4.26 -6.35
C ALA A 51 0.88 2.84 -5.78
N ASP A 52 0.90 1.82 -6.64
CA ASP A 52 0.84 0.42 -6.26
C ASP A 52 2.07 0.03 -5.42
N VAL A 53 3.28 0.45 -5.83
CA VAL A 53 4.53 0.28 -5.07
C VAL A 53 4.46 0.96 -3.70
N ILE A 54 4.01 2.21 -3.63
CA ILE A 54 3.91 2.94 -2.36
C ILE A 54 2.96 2.24 -1.39
N ILE A 55 1.79 1.80 -1.87
CA ILE A 55 0.80 1.09 -1.06
C ILE A 55 1.41 -0.20 -0.50
N GLN A 56 2.07 -0.97 -1.36
CA GLN A 56 2.72 -2.22 -0.97
C GLN A 56 3.83 -2.01 0.07
N GLU A 57 4.71 -1.04 -0.14
CA GLU A 57 5.83 -0.75 0.76
C GLU A 57 5.38 -0.18 2.11
N VAL A 58 4.28 0.58 2.15
CA VAL A 58 3.66 1.03 3.41
C VAL A 58 3.21 -0.15 4.25
N ILE A 59 2.54 -1.13 3.63
CA ILE A 59 2.07 -2.34 4.33
C ILE A 59 3.25 -3.19 4.81
N LYS A 60 4.23 -3.46 3.94
CA LYS A 60 5.45 -4.19 4.29
C LYS A 60 6.19 -3.53 5.44
N ARG A 61 6.38 -2.21 5.40
CA ARG A 61 7.07 -1.45 6.44
C ARG A 61 6.34 -1.49 7.77
N ASP A 62 5.05 -1.19 7.78
CA ASP A 62 4.28 -1.10 9.02
C ASP A 62 4.19 -2.46 9.71
N LEU A 63 3.91 -3.54 8.96
CA LEU A 63 3.90 -4.89 9.51
C LEU A 63 5.31 -5.39 9.89
N GLY A 64 6.33 -5.07 9.09
CA GLY A 64 7.73 -5.46 9.38
C GLY A 64 8.30 -4.81 10.63
N MET A 65 7.89 -3.58 10.97
CA MET A 65 8.29 -2.93 12.23
C MET A 65 7.73 -3.64 13.46
N ILE A 66 6.50 -4.16 13.37
CA ILE A 66 5.82 -4.84 14.49
C ILE A 66 6.21 -6.32 14.54
N TYR A 67 6.37 -6.94 13.37
CA TYR A 67 6.68 -8.35 13.18
C TYR A 67 7.94 -8.50 12.32
N PRO A 68 9.16 -8.28 12.86
CA PRO A 68 10.40 -8.31 12.08
C PRO A 68 10.62 -9.61 11.29
N VAL A 69 10.15 -10.73 11.83
CA VAL A 69 10.21 -12.05 11.20
C VAL A 69 9.41 -12.09 9.88
N LEU A 70 8.38 -11.26 9.72
CA LEU A 70 7.56 -11.20 8.51
C LEU A 70 8.13 -10.31 7.41
N THR A 71 9.14 -9.49 7.68
CA THR A 71 9.67 -8.49 6.73
C THR A 71 10.01 -9.08 5.35
N HIS A 72 10.60 -10.29 5.33
CA HIS A 72 10.98 -10.98 4.09
C HIS A 72 9.93 -12.02 3.63
N HIS A 73 8.74 -12.01 4.23
CA HIS A 73 7.65 -12.95 3.95
C HIS A 73 6.37 -12.24 3.48
N ILE A 74 6.42 -10.93 3.26
CA ILE A 74 5.32 -10.14 2.70
C ILE A 74 5.61 -9.94 1.21
N TYR A 75 4.88 -10.68 0.38
CA TYR A 75 4.97 -10.63 -1.08
C TYR A 75 3.81 -9.80 -1.65
N GLY A 76 3.99 -9.28 -2.86
CA GLY A 76 2.95 -8.51 -3.56
C GLY A 76 3.14 -8.54 -5.07
N GLU A 77 2.32 -7.76 -5.79
CA GLU A 77 2.30 -7.70 -7.26
C GLU A 77 3.48 -6.89 -7.82
N GLU A 78 3.87 -5.82 -7.12
CA GLU A 78 4.94 -4.93 -7.55
C GLU A 78 6.29 -5.43 -7.02
N ASP A 79 7.36 -5.21 -7.79
CA ASP A 79 8.74 -5.63 -7.46
C ASP A 79 9.35 -4.82 -6.30
#